data_AF-A0A7C4S6V0-F1
#
_entry.id   AF-A0A7C4S6V0-F1
#
_cell.length_a   1.000
_cell.length_b   1.000
_cell.length_c   1.000
_cell.angle_alpha   90.00
_cell.angle_beta   90.00
_cell.angle_gamma   90.00
#
_symmetry.space_group_name_H-M   'P 1'
#
loop_
_entity.id
_entity.type
_entity.pdbx_description
1 polymer ?
#
loop_
_entity_poly.entity_id
_entity_poly.type
_entity_poly.pdbx_seq_one_letter_code
_entity_poly.pdbx_strand_id
1 'polypeptide(L)' 'MRKTRSTYILKVRVRKIEALIEIDRNLNSRIIECNLIGNRCYNCVPFCEVIVAAKDYVTKRRKPKGEVTEL' A
#
# COMPACT_ATOMS: atom_id res chain seq x y z
N MET A 1 -17.28 21.41 7.38
CA MET A 1 -16.05 21.54 6.57
C MET A 1 -15.51 20.15 6.25
N ARG A 2 -15.72 19.65 5.02
CA ARG A 2 -15.16 18.35 4.60
C ARG A 2 -13.67 18.54 4.35
N LYS A 3 -12.82 18.09 5.28
CA LYS A 3 -11.37 17.98 5.04
C LYS A 3 -11.20 17.06 3.83
N THR A 4 -10.78 17.61 2.70
CA THR A 4 -10.25 16.87 1.56
C THR A 4 -9.03 16.09 2.07
N ARG A 5 -9.26 14.87 2.57
CA ARG A 5 -8.17 13.94 2.86
C ARG A 5 -7.51 13.67 1.51
N SER A 6 -6.29 14.15 1.31
CA SER A 6 -5.46 13.73 0.18
C SER A 6 -5.07 12.28 0.44
N THR A 7 -5.93 11.36 0.00
CA THR A 7 -5.69 9.92 -0.05
C THR A 7 -5.05 9.58 -1.38
N TYR A 8 -4.09 8.65 -1.34
CA TYR A 8 -3.44 8.06 -2.50
C TYR A 8 -3.99 6.64 -2.67
N ILE A 9 -4.41 6.31 -3.88
CA ILE A 9 -4.75 4.94 -4.26
C ILE A 9 -3.54 4.37 -4.98
N LEU A 10 -2.88 3.40 -4.35
CA LEU A 10 -1.62 2.84 -4.82
C LEU A 10 -1.82 1.38 -5.19
N LYS A 11 -1.49 1.04 -6.43
CA LYS A 11 -1.25 -0.35 -6.83
C LYS A 11 0.20 -0.69 -6.52
N VAL A 12 0.40 -1.62 -5.60
CA VAL A 12 1.71 -2.03 -5.10
C VAL A 12 1.98 -3.48 -5.45
N ARG A 13 3.10 -3.72 -6.11
CA ARG A 13 3.58 -5.06 -6.45
C ARG A 13 4.94 -5.31 -5.81
N VAL A 14 4.98 -6.25 -4.88
CA VAL A 14 6.22 -6.71 -4.25
C VAL A 14 6.35 -8.21 -4.45
N ARG A 15 7.42 -8.64 -5.14
CA ARG A 15 7.68 -10.05 -5.46
C ARG A 15 6.49 -10.69 -6.19
N LYS A 16 5.75 -11.61 -5.52
CA LYS A 16 4.57 -12.32 -6.05
C LYS A 16 3.25 -11.79 -5.47
N ILE A 17 3.31 -10.69 -4.72
CA ILE A 17 2.15 -10.07 -4.07
C ILE A 17 1.80 -8.81 -4.83
N GLU A 18 0.54 -8.71 -5.24
CA GLU A 18 -0.04 -7.49 -5.78
C GLU A 18 -1.16 -7.02 -4.85
N ALA A 19 -1.17 -5.74 -4.50
CA ALA A 19 -2.20 -5.19 -3.64
C ALA A 19 -2.61 -3.79 -4.09
N LEU A 20 -3.89 -3.48 -3.92
CA LEU A 20 -4.44 -2.15 -4.06
C LEU A 20 -4.62 -1.56 -2.65
N ILE A 21 -3.96 -0.44 -2.39
CA ILE A 21 -3.87 0.17 -1.05
C ILE A 21 -4.29 1.63 -1.13
N GLU A 22 -5.25 2.00 -0.31
CA GLU A 22 -5.55 3.40 0.00
C GLU A 22 -4.65 3.83 1.16
N ILE A 23 -3.95 4.95 1.03
CA ILE A 23 -3.10 5.49 2.09
C ILE A 23 -3.22 7.01 2.16
N ASP A 24 -3.30 7.57 3.37
CA ASP A 24 -3.30 9.01 3.58
C ASP A 24 -1.90 9.57 3.91
N ARG A 25 -1.77 10.91 3.93
CA ARG A 25 -0.52 11.59 4.35
C ARG A 25 -0.11 11.31 5.80
N ASN A 26 -1.03 10.85 6.65
CA ASN A 26 -0.74 10.45 8.03
C ASN A 26 -0.33 8.97 8.13
N LEU A 27 -0.16 8.28 7.00
CA LEU A 27 0.22 6.88 6.88
C LEU A 27 -0.82 5.89 7.40
N ASN A 28 -2.09 6.33 7.50
CA ASN A 28 -3.21 5.41 7.68
C ASN A 28 -3.45 4.71 6.34
N SER A 29 -3.23 3.40 6.33
CA SER A 29 -3.37 2.56 5.14
C SER A 29 -4.52 1.58 5.28
N ARG A 30 -5.33 1.44 4.24
CA ARG A 30 -6.38 0.44 4.09
C ARG A 30 -6.12 -0.36 2.82
N ILE A 31 -6.11 -1.68 2.93
CA ILE A 31 -6.01 -2.55 1.76
C ILE A 31 -7.41 -2.71 1.18
N ILE A 32 -7.53 -2.40 -0.12
CA ILE A 32 -8.75 -2.58 -0.90
C ILE A 32 -8.77 -3.99 -1.47
N GLU A 33 -7.66 -4.41 -2.09
CA GLU A 33 -7.50 -5.74 -2.68
C GLU A 33 -6.09 -6.28 -2.43
N CYS A 34 -5.94 -7.59 -2.25
CA CYS A 34 -4.63 -8.23 -2.13
C CYS A 34 -4.66 -9.60 -2.83
N ASN A 35 -3.94 -9.69 -3.95
CA ASN A 35 -3.83 -10.88 -4.75
C ASN A 35 -2.51 -11.59 -4.40
N LEU A 36 -2.55 -12.45 -3.38
CA LEU A 36 -1.46 -13.42 -3.19
C LEU A 36 -1.69 -14.56 -4.16
N ILE A 37 -0.74 -14.75 -5.08
CA ILE A 37 -0.71 -15.87 -6.04
C ILE A 37 -0.65 -17.26 -5.35
N GLY A 38 -0.61 -17.32 -4.03
CA GLY A 38 -0.83 -18.56 -3.27
C GLY A 38 -1.30 -18.23 -1.88
N ASN A 39 -2.61 -18.37 -1.65
CA ASN A 39 -3.24 -18.76 -0.40
C ASN A 39 -2.42 -18.45 0.88
N ARG A 40 -2.61 -17.25 1.50
CA ARG A 40 -2.27 -16.87 2.91
C ARG A 40 -2.08 -15.35 3.09
N CYS A 41 -3.09 -14.53 2.80
CA CYS A 41 -3.16 -13.22 3.46
C CYS A 41 -4.51 -13.03 4.13
N TYR A 42 -4.78 -13.93 5.08
CA TYR A 42 -5.90 -13.79 6.01
C TYR A 42 -5.74 -12.61 6.98
N ASN A 43 -4.58 -11.95 7.01
CA ASN A 43 -4.35 -10.70 7.74
C ASN A 43 -3.12 -10.03 7.13
N CYS A 44 -3.31 -9.06 6.23
CA CYS A 44 -2.21 -8.19 5.85
C CYS A 44 -1.81 -7.35 7.07
N VAL A 45 -0.89 -7.89 7.86
CA VAL A 45 -0.34 -7.25 9.05
C VAL A 45 0.29 -5.90 8.69
N PRO A 46 0.41 -4.94 9.64
CA PRO A 46 1.01 -3.63 9.39
C PRO A 46 2.42 -3.66 8.77
N PHE A 47 3.09 -4.81 8.88
CA PHE A 47 4.43 -5.10 8.35
C PHE A 47 4.44 -5.82 6.99
N CYS A 48 3.28 -5.97 6.34
CA CYS A 48 3.20 -6.55 5.02
C CYS A 48 4.04 -5.72 4.02
N GLU A 49 4.83 -6.40 3.19
CA GLU A 49 5.79 -5.72 2.29
C GLU A 49 5.11 -4.67 1.39
N VAL A 50 3.86 -4.92 0.96
CA VAL A 50 3.08 -3.98 0.15
C VAL A 50 2.65 -2.72 0.91
N ILE A 51 2.28 -2.84 2.20
CA ILE A 51 1.94 -1.67 3.04
C ILE A 51 3.20 -0.84 3.29
N VAL A 52 4.31 -1.51 3.57
CA VAL A 52 5.60 -0.86 3.82
C VAL A 52 6.05 -0.10 2.56
N ALA A 53 5.95 -0.72 1.38
CA ALA A 53 6.25 -0.07 0.10
C ALA A 53 5.33 1.13 -0.20
N ALA A 54 4.03 1.04 0.11
CA ALA A 54 3.10 2.18 0.01
C ALA A 54 3.52 3.35 0.93
N LYS A 55 3.86 3.07 2.19
CA LYS A 55 4.33 4.09 3.13
C LYS A 55 5.64 4.73 2.68
N ASP A 56 6.55 3.94 2.12
CA ASP A 56 7.82 4.43 1.59
C ASP A 56 7.60 5.38 0.42
N TYR A 57 6.64 5.06 -0.45
CA TYR A 57 6.23 5.93 -1.56
C TYR A 57 5.69 7.27 -1.07
N VAL A 58 4.72 7.25 -0.15
CA VAL A 58 4.09 8.48 0.37
C VAL A 58 5.08 9.33 1.16
N THR A 59 5.92 8.71 1.99
CA THR A 59 6.88 9.45 2.83
C THR A 59 8.11 9.92 2.08
N LYS A 60 8.40 9.35 0.90
CA LYS A 60 9.63 9.55 0.12
C LYS A 60 10.93 9.37 0.93
N ARG A 61 10.88 8.69 2.09
CA ARG A 61 12.05 8.48 2.97
C ARG A 61 13.02 7.46 2.39
N ARG A 62 12.53 6.49 1.62
CA ARG A 62 13.33 5.46 0.95
C ARG A 62 12.64 5.01 -0.33
N LYS A 63 13.42 4.42 -1.24
CA LYS A 63 12.88 3.79 -2.46
C LYS A 63 12.03 2.57 -2.05
N PRO A 64 10.76 2.47 -2.48
CA PRO A 64 9.92 1.32 -2.18
C PRO A 64 10.55 0.02 -2.64
N LYS A 65 10.40 -1.04 -1.84
CA LYS A 65 10.82 -2.40 -2.23
C LYS A 65 9.76 -3.02 -3.13
N GLY A 66 9.69 -2.58 -4.38
CA GLY A 66 8.73 -3.07 -5.37
C GLY A 66 8.29 -1.99 -6.34
N GLU A 67 7.30 -2.32 -7.15
CA GLU A 67 6.65 -1.39 -8.07
C GLU A 67 5.45 -0.75 -7.35
N VAL A 68 5.36 0.58 -7.42
CA VAL A 68 4.25 1.35 -6.86
C VAL A 68 3.71 2.26 -7.96
N THR A 69 2.43 2.16 -8.25
CA THR A 69 1.73 2.99 -9.24
C THR A 69 0.57 3.70 -8.55
N GLU A 70 0.54 5.03 -8.65
CA GLU A 70 -0.59 5.85 -8.20
C GLU A 70 -1.70 5.82 -9.27
N LEU A 71 -2.94 5.60 -8.84
CA LEU A 71 -4.14 5.53 -9.69
C LEU A 71 -5.01 6.78 -9.56
#